data_AF-A0A931MAW7-F1
#
_entry.id   AF-A0A931MAW7-F1
#
_cell.length_a   1.000
_cell.length_b   1.000
_cell.length_c   1.000
_cell.angle_alpha   90.00
_cell.angle_beta   90.00
_cell.angle_gamma   90.00
#
_symmetry.space_group_name_H-M   'P 1'
#
loop_
_entity.id
_entity.type
_entity.pdbx_description
1 polymer ?
#
loop_
_entity_poly.entity_id
_entity_poly.type
_entity_poly.pdbx_seq_one_letter_code
_entity_poly.pdbx_strand_id
1 'polypeptide(L)'
;DQVVELPLPEEETGILVTRPFQKVEVMPLAKREYVLLEALYLGKDLASVYQMGVDSDPEFDLTLFLTKLLEYQIVSGFSVGDSIP
;
A
#
# COMPACT_ATOMS: atom_id res chain seq x y z
N ASP A 1 16.55 -25.61 9.36
CA ASP A 1 15.43 -24.91 8.70
C ASP A 1 14.11 -25.55 9.07
N GLN A 2 13.37 -24.96 10.00
CA GLN A 2 11.99 -25.32 10.28
C GLN A 2 11.11 -24.47 9.37
N VAL A 3 10.45 -25.10 8.39
CA VAL A 3 9.39 -24.45 7.62
C VAL A 3 8.19 -24.39 8.55
N VAL A 4 7.93 -23.21 9.10
CA VAL A 4 6.71 -22.96 9.87
C VAL A 4 5.59 -22.75 8.86
N GLU A 5 4.76 -23.77 8.67
CA GLU A 5 3.50 -23.61 7.94
C GLU A 5 2.56 -22.75 8.79
N LEU A 6 2.45 -21.48 8.41
CA LEU A 6 1.41 -20.61 8.93
C LEU A 6 0.08 -20.94 8.23
N PRO A 7 -1.04 -20.96 8.96
CA PRO A 7 -2.34 -21.16 8.34
C PRO A 7 -2.56 -20.08 7.27
N LEU A 8 -3.12 -20.50 6.13
CA LEU A 8 -3.53 -19.54 5.11
C LEU A 8 -4.62 -18.63 5.71
N PRO A 9 -4.55 -17.32 5.48
CA PRO A 9 -5.57 -16.40 5.95
C PRO A 9 -6.94 -16.74 5.34
N GLU A 10 -8.00 -16.58 6.13
CA GLU A 10 -9.38 -16.90 5.73
C GLU A 10 -9.88 -16.00 4.59
N GLU A 11 -9.30 -14.79 4.49
CA GLU A 11 -9.59 -13.82 3.45
C GLU A 11 -8.39 -13.62 2.53
N GLU A 12 -8.69 -13.34 1.25
CA GLU A 12 -7.67 -12.99 0.28
C GLU A 12 -6.90 -11.75 0.76
N THR A 13 -5.60 -11.90 0.89
CA THR A 13 -4.71 -10.90 1.50
C THR A 13 -3.50 -10.72 0.61
N GLY A 14 -3.13 -9.46 0.39
CA GLY A 14 -1.89 -9.11 -0.27
C GLY A 14 -0.74 -9.20 0.73
N ILE A 15 0.45 -9.56 0.27
CA ILE A 15 1.66 -9.46 1.08
C ILE A 15 2.48 -8.30 0.55
N LEU A 16 2.69 -7.32 1.41
CA LEU A 16 3.64 -6.25 1.16
C LEU A 16 4.97 -6.61 1.79
N VAL A 17 6.02 -6.65 0.98
CA VAL A 17 7.41 -6.83 1.43
C VAL A 17 8.16 -5.53 1.20
N THR A 18 8.59 -4.91 2.28
CA THR A 18 9.40 -3.67 2.24
C THR A 18 10.78 -3.94 2.83
N ARG A 19 11.73 -3.03 2.56
CA ARG A 19 13.06 -3.06 3.19
C ARG A 19 13.43 -1.73 3.86
N PRO A 20 12.65 -1.25 4.85
CA PRO A 20 12.97 -0.03 5.57
C PRO A 20 14.28 -0.23 6.36
N PHE A 21 15.16 0.78 6.35
CA PHE A 21 16.44 0.78 7.08
C PHE A 21 17.26 -0.53 6.96
N GLN A 22 17.29 -1.11 5.75
CA GLN A 22 17.98 -2.36 5.42
C GLN A 22 17.41 -3.64 6.05
N LYS A 23 16.32 -3.55 6.81
CA LYS A 23 15.62 -4.69 7.40
C LYS A 23 14.42 -5.07 6.53
N VAL A 24 14.27 -6.36 6.24
CA VAL A 24 13.08 -6.85 5.52
C VAL A 24 11.91 -6.88 6.49
N GLU A 25 10.80 -6.26 6.09
CA GLU A 25 9.54 -6.28 6.80
C GLU A 25 8.45 -6.84 5.89
N VAL A 26 7.58 -7.67 6.46
CA VAL A 26 6.51 -8.36 5.76
C VAL A 26 5.22 -8.03 6.46
N MET A 27 4.27 -7.44 5.74
CA MET A 27 3.01 -6.99 6.28
C MET A 27 1.85 -7.53 5.44
N PRO A 28 0.85 -8.18 6.07
CA PRO A 28 -0.38 -8.53 5.38
C PRO A 28 -1.20 -7.27 5.15
N LEU A 29 -1.70 -7.10 3.93
CA LEU A 29 -2.67 -6.07 3.56
C LEU A 29 -4.00 -6.73 3.24
N ALA A 30 -5.09 -6.10 3.66
CA ALA A 30 -6.39 -6.49 3.14
C ALA A 30 -6.40 -6.36 1.61
N LYS A 31 -7.12 -7.25 0.90
CA LYS A 31 -7.21 -7.22 -0.57
C LYS A 31 -7.45 -5.82 -1.13
N ARG A 32 -8.35 -5.06 -0.51
CA ARG A 32 -8.67 -3.69 -0.91
C ARG A 32 -7.46 -2.76 -0.81
N GLU A 33 -6.78 -2.76 0.33
CA GLU A 33 -5.58 -1.92 0.53
C GLU A 33 -4.49 -2.27 -0.48
N TYR A 34 -4.33 -3.56 -0.78
CA TYR A 34 -3.42 -4.04 -1.81
C TYR A 34 -3.77 -3.49 -3.20
N VAL A 35 -5.05 -3.57 -3.61
CA VAL A 35 -5.52 -3.05 -4.92
C VAL A 35 -5.33 -1.54 -5.03
N LEU A 36 -5.60 -0.78 -3.96
CA LEU A 36 -5.40 0.67 -3.94
C LEU A 36 -3.91 1.04 -4.01
N LEU A 37 -3.06 0.27 -3.35
CA LEU A 37 -1.60 0.43 -3.42
C LEU A 37 -1.07 0.09 -4.82
N GLU A 38 -1.55 -1.00 -5.43
CA GLU A 38 -1.20 -1.39 -6.79
C GLU A 38 -1.62 -0.32 -7.80
N ALA A 39 -2.81 0.26 -7.63
CA ALA A 39 -3.28 1.39 -8.43
C ALA A 39 -2.33 2.60 -8.36
N LEU A 40 -1.85 2.96 -7.17
CA LEU A 40 -0.85 4.02 -7.00
C LEU A 40 0.48 3.66 -7.69
N TYR A 41 0.95 2.43 -7.50
CA TYR A 41 2.17 1.93 -8.14
C TYR A 41 2.09 1.97 -9.67
N LEU A 42 0.91 1.67 -10.24
CA LEU A 42 0.64 1.77 -11.69
C LEU A 42 0.44 3.21 -12.18
N GLY A 43 0.57 4.21 -11.31
CA GLY A 43 0.56 5.63 -11.68
C GLY A 43 -0.84 6.26 -11.73
N LYS A 44 -1.87 5.65 -11.14
CA LYS A 44 -3.15 6.34 -10.95
C LYS A 44 -2.96 7.51 -9.96
N ASP A 45 -3.62 8.63 -10.26
CA ASP A 45 -3.62 9.77 -9.35
C ASP A 45 -4.41 9.49 -8.06
N LEU A 46 -4.15 10.30 -7.02
CA LEU A 46 -4.79 10.15 -5.71
C LEU A 46 -6.32 10.29 -5.77
N ALA A 47 -6.86 11.12 -6.67
CA ALA A 47 -8.29 11.31 -6.81
C ALA A 47 -8.98 10.04 -7.34
N SER A 48 -8.37 9.40 -8.34
CA SER A 48 -8.83 8.14 -8.90
C SER A 48 -8.76 7.02 -7.87
N VAL A 49 -7.67 6.96 -7.09
CA VAL A 49 -7.51 5.97 -6.01
C VAL A 49 -8.52 6.18 -4.89
N TYR A 50 -8.81 7.44 -4.53
CA TYR A 50 -9.85 7.76 -3.57
C TYR A 50 -11.22 7.28 -4.04
N GLN A 51 -11.58 7.56 -5.31
CA GLN A 51 -12.84 7.12 -5.87
C GLN A 51 -12.95 5.58 -5.87
N MET A 52 -11.88 4.87 -6.23
CA MET A 52 -11.83 3.40 -6.15
C MET A 52 -12.07 2.89 -4.72
N GLY A 53 -11.54 3.58 -3.71
CA GLY A 53 -11.76 3.26 -2.31
C GLY A 53 -13.23 3.44 -1.91
N VAL A 54 -13.81 4.59 -2.24
CA VAL A 54 -15.22 4.93 -1.96
C VAL A 54 -16.19 3.99 -2.67
N ASP A 55 -15.92 3.63 -3.93
CA ASP A 55 -16.74 2.70 -4.71
C ASP A 55 -16.79 1.30 -4.07
N SER A 56 -15.71 0.90 -3.41
CA SER A 56 -15.63 -0.37 -2.68
C SER A 56 -16.18 -0.28 -1.25
N ASP A 57 -16.06 0.88 -0.61
CA ASP A 57 -16.45 1.13 0.77
C ASP A 57 -16.71 2.63 0.97
N PRO A 58 -17.98 3.04 1.15
CA PRO A 58 -18.34 4.44 1.38
C PRO A 58 -17.67 5.09 2.58
N GLU A 59 -17.19 4.30 3.55
CA GLU A 59 -16.48 4.77 4.74
C GLU A 59 -14.95 4.83 4.54
N PHE A 60 -14.46 4.61 3.32
CA PHE A 60 -13.03 4.64 3.02
C PHE A 60 -12.37 5.97 3.41
N ASP A 61 -11.42 5.88 4.35
CA ASP A 61 -10.60 7.01 4.79
C ASP A 61 -9.25 7.02 4.05
N LEU A 62 -9.14 7.93 3.08
CA LEU A 62 -7.91 8.15 2.32
C LEU A 62 -6.74 8.60 3.21
N THR A 63 -7.02 9.40 4.24
CA THR A 63 -5.98 9.93 5.13
C THR A 63 -5.36 8.80 5.93
N LEU A 64 -6.20 7.91 6.48
CA LEU A 64 -5.73 6.73 7.20
C LEU A 64 -4.94 5.80 6.28
N PHE A 65 -5.42 5.57 5.04
CA PHE A 65 -4.71 4.77 4.05
C PHE A 65 -3.32 5.35 3.73
N LEU A 66 -3.22 6.64 3.40
CA LEU A 66 -1.94 7.29 3.09
C LEU A 66 -0.99 7.30 4.30
N THR A 67 -1.52 7.48 5.52
CA THR A 67 -0.73 7.42 6.75
C THR A 67 -0.06 6.06 6.90
N LYS A 68 -0.80 4.96 6.68
CA LYS A 68 -0.23 3.60 6.69
C LYS A 68 0.88 3.45 5.63
N LEU A 69 0.67 3.93 4.41
CA LEU A 69 1.69 3.81 3.35
C LEU A 69 2.99 4.56 3.68
N LEU A 70 2.88 5.70 4.38
CA LEU A 70 4.02 6.48 4.87
C LEU A 70 4.74 5.78 6.02
N GLU A 71 3.99 5.23 6.99
CA GLU A 71 4.55 4.41 8.08
C GLU A 71 5.34 3.22 7.53
N TYR A 72 4.83 2.60 6.47
CA TYR A 72 5.47 1.48 5.80
C TYR A 72 6.64 1.87 4.89
N GLN A 73 6.91 3.19 4.76
CA GLN A 73 7.96 3.75 3.91
C GLN A 73 7.89 3.29 2.44
N ILE A 74 6.69 2.97 1.96
CA ILE A 74 6.48 2.52 0.57
C ILE A 74 6.46 3.72 -0.38
N VAL A 75 5.97 4.85 0.11
CA VAL A 75 6.01 6.10 -0.64
C VAL A 75 7.39 6.72 -0.47
N SER A 76 8.26 6.51 -1.47
CA SER A 76 9.53 7.23 -1.60
C SER A 76 9.53 8.00 -2.91
N GLY A 77 9.47 9.33 -2.81
CA GLY A 77 9.45 10.20 -3.98
C GLY A 77 9.10 11.63 -3.63
N PHE A 78 10.09 12.51 -3.63
CA PHE A 78 9.85 13.95 -3.79
C PHE A 78 9.62 14.20 -5.28
N SER A 79 8.38 14.53 -5.66
CA SER A 79 8.19 15.24 -6.94
C SER A 79 8.57 16.70 -6.71
N VAL A 80 9.85 17.01 -6.88
CA VAL A 80 10.20 18.39 -7.25
C VAL A 80 9.81 18.48 -8.72
N GLY A 81 8.61 18.98 -9.00
CA GLY A 81 8.14 19.13 -10.38
C GLY A 81 9.21 19.80 -11.22
N ASP A 82 9.41 19.30 -12.44
CA ASP A 82 10.39 19.70 -13.46
C ASP A 82 10.79 21.18 -13.43
N SER A 83 11.68 21.53 -12.50
CA SER A 83 12.22 22.89 -12.35
C SER A 83 13.58 22.82 -11.66
N ILE A 84 14.47 22.04 -12.27
CA ILE A 84 15.90 22.36 -12.25
C ILE A 84 16.14 23.19 -13.52
N PRO A 85 16.40 24.50 -13.42
CA PRO A 85 16.87 25.30 -14.55
C PRO A 85 18.27 24.87 -15.02
#